data_AF-A0A3B9RZC0-F1
#
_entry.id   AF-A0A3B9RZC0-F1
#
_cell.length_a   1.000
_cell.length_b   1.000
_cell.length_c   1.000
_cell.angle_alpha   90.00
_cell.angle_beta   90.00
_cell.angle_gamma   90.00
#
_symmetry.space_group_name_H-M   'P 1'
#
loop_
_entity.id
_entity.type
_entity.pdbx_description
1 polymer ?
#
loop_
_entity_poly.entity_id
_entity_poly.type
_entity_poly.pdbx_seq_one_letter_code
_entity_poly.pdbx_strand_id
1 'polypeptide(L)'
;GGFDIILAADYHDLIDGQELVSSGNTITERNIKFGTEIGWNKLFNGHHLFSIRAGRNGPYNSAGWTLNLFGFKIDVAKYAQEIGGFSGELMDQRTSLQVSTIF
;
A
#
# COMPACT_ATOMS: atom_id res chain seq x y z
N GLY A 1 -22.63 3.52 14.26
CA GLY A 1 -21.19 3.42 13.98
C GLY A 1 -20.83 1.97 13.84
N GLY A 2 -20.17 1.59 12.75
CA GLY A 2 -19.77 0.21 12.46
C GLY A 2 -18.31 0.13 12.05
N PHE A 3 -17.82 -1.09 11.90
CA PHE A 3 -16.54 -1.37 11.27
C PHE A 3 -16.78 -1.91 9.87
N ASP A 4 -16.04 -1.38 8.91
CA ASP A 4 -16.01 -1.88 7.53
C ASP A 4 -14.65 -2.53 7.29
N ILE A 5 -14.64 -3.68 6.63
CA ILE A 5 -13.42 -4.37 6.24
C ILE A 5 -13.41 -4.45 4.71
N ILE A 6 -12.35 -3.94 4.09
CA ILE A 6 -12.13 -4.00 2.64
C ILE A 6 -10.88 -4.84 2.40
N LEU A 7 -10.99 -5.83 1.52
CA LEU A 7 -9.90 -6.68 1.10
C LEU A 7 -9.67 -6.47 -0.39
N ALA A 8 -8.42 -6.28 -0.77
CA ALA A 8 -7.96 -6.13 -2.14
C ALA A 8 -6.81 -7.11 -2.38
N ALA A 9 -6.88 -7.86 -3.47
CA ALA A 9 -5.80 -8.70 -3.94
C ALA A 9 -5.67 -8.46 -5.44
N ASP A 10 -4.45 -8.20 -5.89
CA ASP A 10 -4.12 -7.99 -7.29
C ASP A 10 -2.96 -8.92 -7.66
N TYR A 11 -3.16 -9.67 -8.74
CA TYR A 11 -2.20 -10.61 -9.29
C TYR A 11 -1.84 -10.13 -10.67
N HIS A 12 -0.57 -9.74 -10.84
CA HIS A 12 -0.04 -9.33 -12.12
C HIS A 12 1.02 -10.34 -12.57
N ASP A 13 0.74 -11.01 -13.69
CA ASP A 13 1.65 -11.98 -14.29
C ASP A 13 2.52 -11.26 -15.33
N LEU A 14 3.83 -11.21 -15.11
CA LEU A 14 4.80 -10.49 -15.94
C LEU A 14 5.46 -11.42 -16.98
N ILE A 15 4.70 -12.36 -17.57
CA ILE A 15 5.23 -13.37 -18.51
C ILE A 15 5.92 -12.72 -19.73
N ASP A 16 5.48 -11.55 -20.19
CA ASP A 16 6.08 -10.84 -21.34
C ASP A 16 7.24 -9.88 -20.97
N GLY A 17 7.50 -9.63 -19.69
CA GLY A 17 8.66 -8.81 -19.26
C GLY A 17 9.98 -9.59 -19.27
N GLN A 18 9.88 -10.92 -19.24
CA GLN A 18 10.99 -11.84 -19.06
C GLN A 18 11.88 -11.99 -20.30
N GLU A 19 11.39 -11.61 -21.49
CA GLU A 19 12.21 -11.61 -22.72
C GLU A 19 13.21 -10.45 -22.76
N LEU A 20 13.01 -9.38 -21.97
CA LEU A 20 13.89 -8.19 -21.95
C LEU A 20 14.90 -8.16 -20.80
N VAL A 21 14.77 -9.01 -19.76
CA VAL A 21 15.66 -9.02 -18.58
C VAL A 21 16.32 -10.41 -18.40
N SER A 22 16.66 -11.06 -19.51
CA SER A 22 17.54 -12.23 -19.50
C SER A 22 18.96 -11.83 -19.09
N SER A 23 19.44 -12.34 -17.94
CA SER A 23 20.84 -12.77 -17.65
C SER A 23 21.35 -12.51 -16.21
N GLY A 24 20.54 -12.53 -15.15
CA GLY A 24 21.16 -12.57 -13.81
C GLY A 24 20.32 -12.48 -12.55
N ASN A 25 19.08 -11.98 -12.60
CA ASN A 25 18.30 -11.80 -11.37
C ASN A 25 17.35 -12.97 -11.13
N THR A 26 17.72 -13.83 -10.19
CA THR A 26 16.84 -14.88 -9.65
C THR A 26 15.87 -14.28 -8.63
N ILE A 27 15.13 -13.23 -9.00
CA ILE A 27 13.90 -12.87 -8.29
C ILE A 27 12.76 -13.18 -9.22
N THR A 28 12.11 -14.30 -8.94
CA THR A 28 10.80 -14.66 -9.44
C THR A 28 9.87 -13.44 -9.39
N GLU A 29 9.60 -12.82 -10.54
CA GLU A 29 8.79 -11.62 -10.75
C GLU A 29 7.28 -11.88 -10.54
N ARG A 30 6.92 -12.65 -9.52
CA ARG A 30 5.52 -12.82 -9.09
C ARG A 30 5.16 -11.67 -8.17
N ASN A 31 4.76 -10.54 -8.74
CA ASN A 31 4.42 -9.35 -7.97
C ASN A 31 2.98 -9.45 -7.46
N ILE A 32 2.78 -10.27 -6.44
CA ILE A 32 1.46 -10.42 -5.80
C ILE A 32 1.24 -9.24 -4.85
N LYS A 33 0.14 -8.52 -5.06
CA LYS A 33 -0.26 -7.38 -4.25
C LYS A 33 -1.46 -7.75 -3.38
N PHE A 34 -1.34 -7.54 -2.08
CA PHE A 34 -2.43 -7.72 -1.13
C PHE A 34 -2.63 -6.44 -0.34
N GLY A 35 -3.87 -6.12 -0.01
CA GLY A 35 -4.24 -4.95 0.77
C GLY A 35 -5.48 -5.27 1.61
N THR A 36 -5.45 -4.84 2.87
CA THR A 36 -6.56 -4.92 3.81
C THR A 36 -6.76 -3.54 4.42
N GLU A 37 -7.99 -3.05 4.44
CA GLU A 37 -8.39 -1.84 5.13
C GLU A 37 -9.48 -2.14 6.15
N ILE A 38 -9.33 -1.61 7.35
CA ILE A 38 -10.35 -1.67 8.41
C ILE A 38 -10.72 -0.22 8.75
N GLY A 39 -11.93 0.17 8.40
CA GLY A 39 -12.50 1.49 8.69
C GLY A 39 -13.42 1.46 9.89
N TRP A 40 -13.32 2.46 10.76
CA TRP A 40 -14.23 2.69 11.87
C TRP A 40 -15.06 3.95 11.62
N ASN A 41 -16.37 3.78 11.76
CA ASN A 41 -17.37 4.84 11.78
C ASN A 41 -17.40 5.72 10.53
N LYS A 42 -18.23 5.35 9.56
CA LYS A 42 -18.41 6.08 8.31
C LYS A 42 -19.12 7.43 8.56
N LEU A 43 -18.47 8.51 8.14
CA LEU A 43 -18.98 9.87 8.18
C LEU A 43 -20.03 10.08 7.07
N PHE A 44 -20.83 11.15 7.19
CA PHE A 44 -21.87 11.50 6.21
C PHE A 44 -21.33 11.79 4.80
N ASN A 45 -20.03 12.14 4.68
CA ASN A 45 -19.35 12.36 3.41
C ASN A 45 -18.77 11.06 2.79
N GLY A 46 -19.07 9.89 3.36
CA GLY A 46 -18.63 8.60 2.84
C GLY A 46 -17.21 8.18 3.27
N HIS A 47 -16.43 9.05 3.91
CA HIS A 47 -15.13 8.71 4.47
C HIS A 47 -15.24 8.04 5.85
N HIS A 48 -14.30 7.16 6.22
CA HIS A 48 -14.24 6.60 7.57
C HIS A 48 -13.60 7.59 8.55
N LEU A 49 -14.17 7.80 9.74
CA LEU A 49 -13.58 8.65 10.79
C LEU A 49 -12.13 8.24 11.07
N PHE A 50 -11.87 6.94 11.15
CA PHE A 50 -10.54 6.37 11.27
C PHE A 50 -10.46 5.14 10.39
N SER A 51 -9.36 4.93 9.66
CA SER A 51 -9.10 3.66 8.99
C SER A 51 -7.64 3.23 9.16
N ILE A 52 -7.42 1.92 9.25
CA ILE A 52 -6.09 1.32 9.20
C ILE A 52 -5.98 0.50 7.93
N ARG A 53 -4.83 0.58 7.28
CA ARG A 53 -4.53 -0.08 6.01
C ARG A 53 -3.25 -0.87 6.18
N ALA A 54 -3.23 -2.11 5.72
CA ALA A 54 -2.03 -2.92 5.64
C ALA A 54 -1.97 -3.50 4.23
N GLY A 55 -0.79 -3.53 3.63
CA GLY A 55 -0.61 -4.07 2.30
C GLY A 55 0.75 -4.73 2.13
N ARG A 56 0.87 -5.50 1.07
CA ARG A 56 2.09 -6.15 0.64
C ARG A 56 2.16 -6.08 -0.88
N ASN A 57 3.32 -5.72 -1.41
CA ASN A 57 3.62 -5.64 -2.83
C ASN A 57 4.88 -6.47 -3.07
N GLY A 58 4.72 -7.73 -3.51
CA GLY A 58 5.82 -8.68 -3.63
C GLY A 58 6.52 -8.93 -2.27
N PRO A 59 7.84 -8.68 -2.13
CA PRO A 59 8.55 -8.82 -0.86
C PRO A 59 8.37 -7.62 0.10
N TYR A 60 7.79 -6.51 -0.35
CA TYR A 60 7.69 -5.27 0.42
C TYR A 60 6.35 -5.13 1.14
N ASN A 61 6.39 -4.78 2.43
CA ASN A 61 5.18 -4.53 3.22
C ASN A 61 4.90 -3.03 3.34
N SER A 62 3.63 -2.69 3.43
CA SER A 62 3.14 -1.35 3.73
C SER A 62 2.08 -1.39 4.83
N ALA A 63 2.02 -0.33 5.62
CA ALA A 63 1.01 -0.15 6.66
C ALA A 63 0.74 1.34 6.83
N GLY A 64 -0.52 1.73 6.96
CA GLY A 64 -0.91 3.11 7.14
C GLY A 64 -2.17 3.25 7.96
N TRP A 65 -2.46 4.46 8.36
CA TRP A 65 -3.70 4.83 9.01
C TRP A 65 -4.14 6.18 8.53
N THR A 66 -5.44 6.42 8.62
CA THR A 66 -6.09 7.62 8.16
C THR A 66 -7.04 8.09 9.25
N LEU A 67 -7.04 9.40 9.53
CA LEU A 67 -7.98 10.04 10.45
C LEU A 67 -8.68 11.19 9.72
N ASN A 68 -10.01 11.18 9.75
CA ASN A 68 -10.86 12.18 9.11
C ASN A 68 -11.63 12.96 10.18
N LEU A 69 -11.24 14.21 10.45
CA LEU A 69 -11.82 15.03 11.52
C LEU A 69 -12.15 16.43 11.00
N PHE A 70 -13.37 16.92 11.24
CA PHE A 70 -13.80 18.31 10.93
C PHE A 70 -13.46 18.81 9.50
N GLY A 71 -13.57 17.95 8.48
CA GLY A 71 -13.27 18.34 7.09
C GLY A 71 -11.78 18.24 6.71
N PHE A 72 -10.94 17.70 7.59
CA PHE A 72 -9.55 17.38 7.33
C PHE A 72 -9.31 15.88 7.33
N LYS A 73 -8.44 15.42 6.43
CA LYS A 73 -7.96 14.06 6.31
C LYS A 73 -6.45 14.04 6.55
N ILE A 74 -6.04 13.31 7.57
CA ILE A 74 -4.65 13.03 7.89
C ILE A 74 -4.38 11.58 7.48
N ASP A 75 -3.38 11.37 6.64
CA ASP A 75 -2.99 10.07 6.12
C ASP A 75 -1.52 9.82 6.44
N VAL A 76 -1.26 8.73 7.16
CA VAL A 76 0.11 8.29 7.45
C VAL A 76 0.29 6.92 6.86
N ALA A 77 1.30 6.74 6.03
CA ALA A 77 1.65 5.44 5.47
C ALA A 77 3.14 5.19 5.63
N LYS A 78 3.47 3.98 6.05
CA LYS A 78 4.81 3.41 6.05
C LYS A 78 4.86 2.36 4.97
N TYR A 79 5.86 2.42 4.11
CA TYR A 79 6.03 1.42 3.06
C TYR A 79 7.51 1.19 2.81
N ALA A 80 7.85 -0.06 2.50
CA ALA A 80 9.17 -0.43 2.05
C ALA A 80 9.24 -0.34 0.52
N GLN A 81 10.35 0.15 -0.01
CA GLN A 81 10.65 0.15 -1.44
C GLN A 81 12.11 -0.26 -1.66
N GLU A 82 12.39 -0.96 -2.76
CA GLU A 82 13.76 -1.21 -3.21
C GLU A 82 14.40 0.06 -3.76
N ILE A 83 15.63 0.37 -3.36
CA ILE A 83 16.44 1.44 -3.96
C ILE A 83 17.74 0.83 -4.48
N GLY A 84 17.71 0.37 -5.72
CA GLY A 84 18.88 -0.18 -6.40
C GLY A 84 18.56 -0.65 -7.81
N GLY A 85 19.55 -0.56 -8.72
CA GLY A 85 19.46 -1.16 -10.06
C GLY A 85 19.74 -2.68 -10.07
N PHE A 86 20.06 -3.25 -8.91
CA PHE A 86 20.28 -4.67 -8.70
C PHE A 86 19.39 -5.17 -7.56
N SER A 87 18.88 -6.38 -7.76
CA SER A 87 18.02 -7.10 -6.83
C SER A 87 18.73 -7.32 -5.48
N GLY A 88 18.11 -6.87 -4.38
CA GLY A 88 18.54 -7.15 -3.01
C GLY A 88 19.46 -6.12 -2.36
N GLU A 89 19.80 -5.01 -3.04
CA GLU A 89 20.58 -3.93 -2.45
C GLU A 89 19.67 -2.89 -1.80
N LEU A 90 19.52 -2.98 -0.48
CA LEU A 90 18.88 -1.99 0.42
C LEU A 90 17.35 -1.82 0.30
N MET A 91 16.65 -2.33 1.33
CA MET A 91 15.26 -1.99 1.61
C MET A 91 15.20 -0.61 2.27
N ASP A 92 14.65 0.38 1.57
CA ASP A 92 14.37 1.70 2.17
C ASP A 92 12.97 1.72 2.77
N GLN A 93 12.89 2.03 4.06
CA GLN A 93 11.62 2.18 4.76
C GLN A 93 11.23 3.66 4.78
N ARG A 94 10.18 3.99 4.03
CA ARG A 94 9.67 5.35 3.92
C ARG A 94 8.44 5.53 4.79
N THR A 95 8.32 6.73 5.35
CA THR A 95 7.10 7.20 6.02
C THR A 95 6.60 8.42 5.27
N SER A 96 5.36 8.37 4.78
CA SER A 96 4.65 9.49 4.18
C SER A 96 3.59 10.00 5.14
N LEU A 97 3.53 11.32 5.30
CA LEU A 97 2.44 12.04 5.96
C LEU A 97 1.78 12.94 4.90
N GLN A 98 0.48 12.80 4.74
CA GLN A 98 -0.32 13.65 3.87
C GLN A 98 -1.46 14.27 4.70
N VAL A 99 -1.68 15.57 4.49
CA VAL A 99 -2.83 16.29 5.06
C VAL A 99 -3.61 16.87 3.89
N SER A 100 -4.91 16.61 3.87
CA SER A 100 -5.82 17.07 2.82
C SER A 100 -7.13 17.52 3.42
N THR A 101 -7.88 18.32 2.67
CA THR A 101 -9.25 18.70 3.04
C THR A 101 -10.25 17.81 2.33
N ILE A 102 -11.31 17.42 3.04
CA ILE A 102 -12.40 16.55 2.57
C ILE A 102 -13.72 17.32 2.69
N PHE A 103 -14.30 17.69 1.55
CA PHE A 103 -15.57 18.42 1.45
C PHE A 103 -16.61 17.55 0.75
#